data_AF-A0A2E3NSI8-F1
#
_entry.id   AF-A0A2E3NSI8-F1
#
_cell.length_a   1.000
_cell.length_b   1.000
_cell.length_c   1.000
_cell.angle_alpha   90.00
_cell.angle_beta   90.00
_cell.angle_gamma   90.00
#
_symmetry.space_group_name_H-M   'P 1'
#
loop_
_entity.id
_entity.type
_entity.pdbx_description
1 polymer ?
#
loop_
_entity_poly.entity_id
_entity_poly.type
_entity_poly.pdbx_seq_one_letter_code
_entity_poly.pdbx_strand_id
1 'polypeptide(L)'
;MRRAGRSIRAGIRHAGRRRRPGACHCGIHGPRRLAGRRGVCAGRGRAVKPTPADVALIIGLALIIGTLYARYWSPNAAPPTHALIRVDDAPARRVPLHVNDRIVVTGRLGDSVLEVRDGRIRFASSPCRRKVCIRSGWMHDAHDATACLPNRVTLSLAAADPHYDGVSQ
;
A
#
# COMPACT_ATOMS: atom_id res chain seq x y z
N MET A 1 50.96 -49.94 -72.82
CA MET A 1 52.37 -49.87 -72.36
C MET A 1 52.42 -49.55 -70.87
N ARG A 2 53.08 -50.44 -70.10
CA ARG A 2 53.84 -50.27 -68.82
C ARG A 2 53.28 -49.33 -67.73
N ARG A 3 52.86 -49.90 -66.58
CA ARG A 3 53.60 -49.99 -65.28
C ARG A 3 53.72 -48.63 -64.58
N ALA A 4 53.73 -48.46 -63.26
CA ALA A 4 53.53 -49.23 -62.03
C ALA A 4 53.84 -48.22 -60.88
N GLY A 5 53.39 -48.46 -59.65
CA GLY A 5 53.89 -47.74 -58.46
C GLY A 5 52.78 -46.99 -57.71
N ARG A 6 52.08 -47.59 -56.73
CA ARG A 6 52.52 -47.92 -55.35
C ARG A 6 52.81 -46.66 -54.52
N SER A 7 51.94 -46.37 -53.56
CA SER A 7 52.30 -46.25 -52.13
C SER A 7 51.11 -45.79 -51.29
N ILE A 8 50.84 -46.59 -50.28
CA ILE A 8 49.90 -46.43 -49.17
C ILE A 8 50.21 -45.17 -48.36
N ARG A 9 49.20 -44.39 -47.95
CA ARG A 9 49.25 -43.61 -46.70
C ARG A 9 47.88 -43.49 -46.05
N ALA A 10 47.86 -43.88 -44.79
CA ALA A 10 46.73 -43.90 -43.89
C ALA A 10 46.13 -42.51 -43.67
N GLY A 11 44.84 -42.35 -44.03
CA GLY A 11 44.02 -41.21 -43.68
C GLY A 11 43.47 -41.38 -42.26
N ILE A 12 44.01 -40.56 -41.37
CA ILE A 12 43.79 -40.48 -39.93
C ILE A 12 42.30 -40.30 -39.59
N ARG A 13 41.78 -41.14 -38.68
CA ARG A 13 40.50 -40.90 -37.98
C ARG A 13 40.68 -39.73 -37.03
N HIS A 14 40.16 -38.55 -37.36
CA HIS A 14 39.99 -37.49 -36.38
C HIS A 14 38.67 -37.66 -35.63
N ALA A 15 38.82 -38.19 -34.41
CA ALA A 15 37.78 -38.22 -33.40
C ALA A 15 37.31 -36.81 -33.02
N GLY A 16 35.99 -36.66 -32.93
CA GLY A 16 35.26 -35.84 -31.95
C GLY A 16 35.76 -34.43 -31.66
N ARG A 17 35.14 -33.42 -32.28
CA ARG A 17 35.12 -32.05 -31.76
C ARG A 17 33.72 -31.65 -31.28
N ARG A 18 33.27 -32.27 -30.18
CA ARG A 18 32.18 -31.71 -29.36
C ARG A 18 32.73 -30.48 -28.62
N ARG A 19 32.52 -29.28 -29.18
CA ARG A 19 32.74 -28.02 -28.46
C ARG A 19 31.71 -27.93 -27.34
N ARG A 20 32.13 -28.19 -26.11
CA ARG A 20 31.38 -27.87 -24.89
C ARG A 20 31.37 -26.34 -24.71
N PRO A 21 30.21 -25.69 -24.46
CA PRO A 21 30.17 -24.27 -24.15
C PRO A 21 30.63 -24.04 -22.71
N GLY A 22 31.54 -23.10 -22.53
CA GLY A 22 31.75 -22.34 -21.29
C GLY A 22 32.26 -23.13 -20.08
N ALA A 23 33.55 -23.44 -20.06
CA ALA A 23 34.24 -23.65 -18.79
C ALA A 23 34.31 -22.29 -18.07
N CYS A 24 33.58 -22.14 -16.96
CA CYS A 24 33.80 -21.06 -16.02
C CYS A 24 35.19 -21.27 -15.37
N HIS A 25 36.15 -20.40 -15.68
CA HIS A 25 37.42 -20.38 -14.98
C HIS A 25 37.19 -19.84 -13.57
N CYS A 26 37.12 -20.74 -12.59
CA CYS A 26 37.15 -20.37 -11.18
C CYS A 26 38.63 -20.11 -10.81
N GLY A 27 39.06 -18.86 -10.90
CA GLY A 27 40.33 -18.43 -10.31
C GLY A 27 40.19 -18.45 -8.80
N ILE A 28 40.67 -19.51 -8.15
CA ILE A 28 40.74 -19.60 -6.69
C ILE A 28 41.98 -18.83 -6.24
N HIS A 29 41.74 -17.80 -5.43
CA HIS A 29 42.70 -16.84 -4.92
C HIS A 29 43.71 -17.43 -3.91
N GLY A 30 44.86 -16.75 -3.79
CA GLY A 30 45.62 -16.66 -2.54
C GLY A 30 44.80 -16.05 -1.38
N PRO A 31 45.33 -16.05 -0.15
CA PRO A 31 44.48 -15.92 1.02
C PRO A 31 44.25 -14.44 1.36
N ARG A 32 43.00 -13.96 1.32
CA ARG A 32 42.59 -12.76 2.09
C ARG A 32 41.06 -12.70 2.29
N ARG A 33 40.72 -12.76 3.57
CA ARG A 33 39.52 -12.42 4.35
C ARG A 33 38.35 -11.68 3.67
N LEU A 34 37.17 -12.00 4.23
CA LEU A 34 35.95 -11.20 4.45
C LEU A 34 34.76 -11.38 3.51
N ALA A 35 33.62 -11.47 4.21
CA ALA A 35 32.24 -11.26 3.78
C ALA A 35 31.57 -12.39 2.99
N GLY A 36 30.78 -13.16 3.74
CA GLY A 36 29.71 -13.97 3.19
C GLY A 36 28.76 -13.12 2.35
N ARG A 37 28.84 -13.30 1.04
CA ARG A 37 27.75 -13.02 0.11
C ARG A 37 27.52 -14.29 -0.68
N ARG A 38 26.54 -15.07 -0.26
CA ARG A 38 25.97 -16.15 -1.08
C ARG A 38 25.44 -15.47 -2.34
N GLY A 39 26.14 -15.63 -3.46
CA GLY A 39 25.69 -15.18 -4.76
C GLY A 39 24.35 -15.86 -5.07
N VAL A 40 23.30 -15.07 -5.20
CA VAL A 40 22.02 -15.55 -5.71
C VAL A 40 22.24 -15.84 -7.19
N CYS A 41 22.24 -17.12 -7.56
CA CYS A 41 22.16 -17.52 -8.97
C CYS A 41 20.84 -16.97 -9.53
N ALA A 42 20.92 -15.95 -10.37
CA ALA A 42 19.79 -15.46 -11.15
C ALA A 42 19.36 -16.58 -12.12
N GLY A 43 18.37 -17.37 -11.69
CA GLY A 43 17.68 -18.32 -12.54
C GLY A 43 17.07 -17.58 -13.72
N ARG A 44 17.45 -17.97 -14.93
CA ARG A 44 16.91 -17.45 -16.19
C ARG A 44 15.44 -17.90 -16.27
N GLY A 45 14.52 -17.03 -15.86
CA GLY A 45 13.08 -17.29 -15.96
C GLY A 45 12.72 -17.63 -17.41
N ARG A 46 12.12 -18.80 -17.64
CA ARG A 46 11.50 -19.11 -18.95
C ARG A 46 10.36 -18.12 -19.16
N ALA A 47 10.42 -17.36 -20.23
CA ALA A 47 9.29 -16.53 -20.66
C ALA A 47 8.14 -17.47 -21.07
N VAL A 48 7.10 -17.54 -20.25
CA VAL A 48 5.87 -18.25 -20.57
C VAL A 48 5.06 -17.35 -21.50
N LYS A 49 4.74 -17.84 -22.70
CA LYS A 49 3.80 -17.17 -23.60
C LYS A 49 2.40 -17.47 -23.06
N PRO A 50 1.60 -16.46 -22.67
CA PRO A 50 0.25 -16.71 -22.20
C PRO A 50 -0.55 -17.34 -23.33
N THR A 51 -1.25 -18.42 -23.04
CA THR A 51 -2.21 -18.98 -23.98
C THR A 51 -3.37 -17.99 -24.15
N PRO A 52 -4.10 -17.99 -25.29
CA PRO A 52 -5.26 -17.11 -25.46
C PRO A 52 -6.31 -17.29 -24.35
N ALA A 53 -6.41 -18.49 -23.76
CA ALA A 53 -7.24 -18.76 -22.58
C ALA A 53 -6.72 -18.02 -21.33
N ASP A 54 -5.42 -18.00 -21.10
CA ASP A 54 -4.81 -17.24 -19.99
C ASP A 54 -5.06 -15.73 -20.14
N VAL A 55 -4.94 -15.22 -21.37
CA VAL A 55 -5.22 -13.80 -21.66
C VAL A 55 -6.69 -13.47 -21.40
N ALA A 56 -7.62 -14.30 -21.88
CA ALA A 56 -9.05 -14.12 -21.63
C ALA A 56 -9.39 -14.16 -20.13
N LEU A 57 -8.78 -15.09 -19.38
CA LEU A 57 -8.95 -15.20 -17.93
C LEU A 57 -8.45 -13.95 -17.21
N ILE A 58 -7.26 -13.45 -17.56
CA ILE A 58 -6.67 -12.26 -16.94
C ILE A 58 -7.53 -11.02 -17.21
N ILE A 59 -8.01 -10.84 -18.44
CA ILE A 59 -8.89 -9.72 -18.79
C ILE A 59 -10.21 -9.82 -18.03
N GLY A 60 -10.82 -11.01 -17.99
CA GLY A 60 -12.06 -11.23 -17.23
C GLY A 60 -11.89 -10.91 -15.74
N LEU A 61 -10.80 -11.39 -15.13
CA LEU A 61 -10.50 -11.11 -13.72
C LEU A 61 -10.23 -9.62 -13.48
N ALA A 62 -9.46 -8.97 -14.36
CA ALA A 62 -9.18 -7.54 -14.27
C ALA A 62 -10.47 -6.69 -14.38
N LEU A 63 -11.39 -7.06 -15.27
CA LEU A 63 -12.69 -6.41 -15.40
C LEU A 63 -13.56 -6.62 -14.17
N ILE A 64 -13.61 -7.83 -13.62
CA ILE A 64 -14.34 -8.13 -12.38
C ILE A 64 -13.79 -7.32 -11.22
N ILE A 65 -12.47 -7.33 -11.01
CA ILE A 65 -11.80 -6.56 -9.95
C ILE A 65 -12.03 -5.07 -10.15
N GLY A 66 -11.88 -4.55 -11.37
CA GLY A 66 -12.13 -3.14 -11.68
C GLY A 66 -13.57 -2.72 -11.41
N THR A 67 -14.54 -3.58 -11.74
CA THR A 67 -15.97 -3.33 -11.49
C THR A 67 -16.29 -3.35 -10.00
N LEU A 68 -15.78 -4.34 -9.27
CA LEU A 68 -15.94 -4.43 -7.82
C LEU A 68 -15.29 -3.22 -7.14
N TYR A 69 -14.08 -2.86 -7.53
CA TYR A 69 -13.39 -1.68 -7.01
C TYR A 69 -14.19 -0.40 -7.26
N ALA A 70 -14.64 -0.16 -8.50
CA ALA A 70 -15.45 1.02 -8.80
C ALA A 70 -16.77 1.06 -8.01
N ARG A 71 -17.40 -0.10 -7.80
CA ARG A 71 -18.70 -0.19 -7.12
C ARG A 71 -18.59 -0.04 -5.60
N TYR A 72 -17.58 -0.64 -4.99
CA TYR A 72 -17.44 -0.68 -3.53
C TYR A 72 -16.44 0.35 -2.98
N TRP A 73 -15.60 0.92 -3.84
CA TRP A 73 -14.61 1.95 -3.48
C TRP A 73 -14.96 3.33 -4.05
N SER A 74 -16.20 3.55 -4.52
CA SER A 74 -16.64 4.91 -4.81
C SER A 74 -16.90 5.65 -3.49
N PRO A 75 -16.37 6.86 -3.29
CA PRO A 75 -16.60 7.67 -2.09
C PRO A 75 -18.02 8.25 -2.05
N ASN A 76 -19.05 7.47 -2.41
CA ASN A 76 -20.47 7.84 -2.34
C ASN A 76 -20.97 7.85 -0.88
N ALA A 77 -20.11 8.13 0.08
CA ALA A 77 -20.53 8.40 1.44
C ALA A 77 -21.38 9.67 1.41
N ALA A 78 -22.58 9.60 1.97
CA ALA A 78 -23.41 10.78 2.14
C ALA A 78 -22.60 11.85 2.89
N PRO A 79 -22.67 13.13 2.49
CA PRO A 79 -21.94 14.18 3.18
C PRO A 79 -22.31 14.20 4.67
N PRO A 80 -21.34 14.41 5.58
CA PRO A 80 -21.65 14.45 6.99
C PRO A 80 -22.61 15.59 7.30
N THR A 81 -23.62 15.29 8.09
CA THR A 81 -24.66 16.28 8.44
C THR A 81 -24.42 16.84 9.84
N HIS A 82 -23.86 16.02 10.74
CA HIS A 82 -23.68 16.34 12.14
C HIS A 82 -22.29 15.93 12.64
N ALA A 83 -21.74 16.76 13.52
CA ALA A 83 -20.54 16.48 14.30
C ALA A 83 -20.97 15.99 15.68
N LEU A 84 -20.33 14.93 16.14
CA LEU A 84 -20.50 14.37 17.46
C LEU A 84 -19.31 14.78 18.32
N ILE A 85 -19.57 15.60 19.33
CA ILE A 85 -18.57 16.05 20.28
C ILE A 85 -18.81 15.32 21.59
N ARG A 86 -17.81 14.57 22.06
CA ARG A 86 -17.88 13.81 23.31
C ARG A 86 -16.78 14.28 24.26
N VAL A 87 -17.13 14.50 25.52
CA VAL A 87 -16.20 14.93 26.57
C VAL A 87 -16.23 13.90 27.69
N ASP A 88 -15.07 13.38 28.07
CA ASP A 88 -14.95 12.26 29.01
C ASP A 88 -15.90 11.12 28.59
N ASP A 89 -16.80 10.69 29.48
CA ASP A 89 -17.80 9.63 29.26
C ASP A 89 -19.24 10.18 29.15
N ALA A 90 -19.38 11.50 28.95
CA ALA A 90 -20.67 12.14 28.74
C ALA A 90 -21.28 11.74 27.38
N PRO A 91 -22.62 11.80 27.23
CA PRO A 91 -23.27 11.57 25.93
C PRO A 91 -22.78 12.57 24.87
N ALA A 92 -22.64 12.10 23.64
CA ALA A 92 -22.16 12.93 22.54
C ALA A 92 -23.16 14.04 22.19
N ARG A 93 -22.68 15.28 22.16
CA ARG A 93 -23.45 16.44 21.69
C ARG A 93 -23.42 16.48 20.16
N ARG A 94 -24.61 16.54 19.55
CA ARG A 94 -24.77 16.73 18.10
C ARG A 94 -24.69 18.20 17.74
N VAL A 95 -23.87 18.52 16.75
CA VAL A 95 -23.70 19.87 16.22
C VAL A 95 -23.92 19.84 14.70
N PRO A 96 -24.81 20.67 14.14
CA PRO A 96 -24.99 20.75 12.70
C PRO A 96 -23.76 21.31 11.99
N LEU A 97 -23.33 20.69 10.88
CA LEU A 97 -22.20 21.22 10.08
C LEU A 97 -22.60 22.30 9.06
N HIS A 98 -23.90 22.46 8.80
CA HIS A 98 -24.40 23.42 7.82
C HIS A 98 -24.31 24.88 8.31
N VAL A 99 -24.09 25.10 9.62
CA VAL A 99 -23.94 26.43 10.20
C VAL A 99 -22.47 26.65 10.55
N ASN A 100 -21.91 27.74 10.03
CA ASN A 100 -20.57 28.18 10.40
C ASN A 100 -20.61 28.70 11.83
N ASP A 101 -19.88 28.05 12.74
CA ASP A 101 -19.91 28.36 14.16
C ASP A 101 -18.56 28.05 14.84
N ARG A 102 -18.34 28.66 16.00
CA ARG A 102 -17.16 28.42 16.84
C ARG A 102 -17.59 27.97 18.23
N ILE A 103 -17.26 26.74 18.56
CA ILE A 103 -17.79 26.06 19.73
C ILE A 103 -16.66 25.88 20.74
N VAL A 104 -16.86 26.40 21.94
CA VAL A 104 -15.95 26.19 23.07
C VAL A 104 -16.39 24.96 23.84
N VAL A 105 -15.46 24.05 24.06
CA VAL A 105 -15.68 22.78 24.76
C VAL A 105 -14.68 22.69 25.90
N THR A 106 -15.21 22.73 27.12
CA THR A 106 -14.41 22.56 28.34
C THR A 106 -14.14 21.08 28.55
N GLY A 107 -12.88 20.69 28.43
CA GLY A 107 -12.40 19.34 28.73
C GLY A 107 -11.61 19.29 30.04
N ARG A 108 -11.05 18.13 30.35
CA ARG A 108 -10.35 17.87 31.62
C ARG A 108 -9.12 18.76 31.88
N LEU A 109 -8.41 19.17 30.83
CA LEU A 109 -7.24 20.05 30.90
C LEU A 109 -7.60 21.54 30.70
N GLY A 110 -8.83 21.83 30.27
CA GLY A 110 -9.30 23.19 29.99
C GLY A 110 -10.02 23.30 28.65
N ASP A 111 -10.20 24.54 28.19
CA ASP A 111 -11.04 24.86 27.05
C ASP A 111 -10.37 24.56 25.71
N SER A 112 -11.05 23.77 24.89
CA SER A 112 -10.72 23.57 23.48
C SER A 112 -11.72 24.31 22.60
N VAL A 113 -11.24 24.85 21.49
CA VAL A 113 -12.06 25.60 20.53
C VAL A 113 -12.18 24.79 19.26
N LEU A 114 -13.41 24.49 18.88
CA LEU A 114 -13.78 23.85 17.62
C LEU A 114 -14.32 24.91 16.67
N GLU A 115 -14.03 24.74 15.39
CA GLU A 115 -14.49 25.66 14.34
C GLU A 115 -15.16 24.86 13.23
N VAL A 116 -16.40 25.24 12.91
CA VAL A 116 -17.20 24.69 11.82
C VAL A 116 -17.23 25.71 10.70
N ARG A 117 -16.80 25.32 9.50
CA ARG A 117 -16.88 26.14 8.30
C ARG A 117 -17.16 25.32 7.05
N ASP A 118 -18.11 25.77 6.24
CA ASP A 118 -18.42 25.21 4.92
C ASP A 118 -18.65 23.69 4.96
N GLY A 119 -19.43 23.20 5.94
CA GLY A 119 -19.68 21.77 6.08
C GLY A 119 -18.50 20.96 6.60
N ARG A 120 -17.45 21.60 7.12
CA ARG A 120 -16.24 20.96 7.67
C ARG A 120 -16.00 21.41 9.10
N ILE A 121 -15.31 20.59 9.89
CA ILE A 121 -15.00 20.92 11.29
C ILE A 121 -13.54 20.64 11.62
N ARG A 122 -12.96 21.45 12.51
CA ARG A 122 -11.59 21.24 13.03
C ARG A 122 -11.42 21.70 14.46
N PHE A 123 -10.33 21.26 15.09
CA PHE A 123 -9.81 21.89 16.31
C PHE A 123 -9.02 23.17 15.95
N ALA A 124 -9.54 24.32 16.37
CA ALA A 124 -8.84 25.60 16.26
C ALA A 124 -7.82 25.81 17.39
N SER A 125 -8.14 25.36 18.61
CA SER A 125 -7.26 25.46 19.77
C SER A 125 -7.53 24.33 20.77
N SER A 126 -6.51 23.93 21.53
CA SER A 126 -6.63 22.96 22.61
C SER A 126 -5.43 23.07 23.56
N PRO A 127 -5.59 22.85 24.89
CA PRO A 127 -4.52 23.00 25.87
C PRO A 127 -3.49 21.84 25.87
N CYS A 128 -3.61 20.85 24.97
CA CYS A 128 -2.69 19.72 24.94
C CYS A 128 -1.27 20.08 24.46
N ARG A 129 -0.24 19.37 24.95
CA ARG A 129 1.17 19.63 24.55
C ARG A 129 1.47 19.19 23.12
N ARG A 130 0.93 18.04 22.71
CA ARG A 130 1.26 17.42 21.41
C ARG A 130 0.47 17.99 20.24
N LYS A 131 -0.60 18.77 20.47
CA LYS A 131 -1.42 19.43 19.42
C LYS A 131 -1.85 18.49 18.26
N VAL A 132 -2.02 17.19 18.51
CA VAL A 132 -2.37 16.20 17.47
C VAL A 132 -3.71 16.54 16.84
N CYS A 133 -4.72 16.84 17.68
CA CYS A 133 -6.06 17.24 17.26
C CYS A 133 -6.06 18.47 16.33
N ILE A 134 -5.20 19.46 16.60
CA ILE A 134 -5.09 20.67 15.76
C ILE A 134 -4.42 20.34 14.43
N ARG A 135 -3.39 19.49 14.44
CA ARG A 135 -2.69 19.06 13.23
C ARG A 135 -3.54 18.20 12.30
N SER A 136 -4.60 17.55 12.80
CA SER A 136 -5.55 16.82 11.95
C SER A 136 -6.22 17.72 10.91
N GLY A 137 -6.34 19.03 11.18
CA GLY A 137 -6.88 19.98 10.22
C GLY A 137 -8.39 19.85 10.03
N TRP A 138 -8.87 20.20 8.83
CA TRP A 138 -10.28 20.16 8.46
C TRP A 138 -10.73 18.74 8.15
N MET A 139 -11.80 18.33 8.81
CA MET A 139 -12.45 17.04 8.57
C MET A 139 -13.73 17.26 7.78
N HIS A 140 -13.99 16.36 6.84
CA HIS A 140 -15.05 16.51 5.84
C HIS A 140 -15.73 15.20 5.47
N ASP A 141 -15.14 14.06 5.80
CA ASP A 141 -15.72 12.76 5.52
C ASP A 141 -16.56 12.27 6.72
N ALA A 142 -17.64 11.56 6.46
CA ALA A 142 -18.54 11.04 7.50
C ALA A 142 -17.91 9.98 8.42
N HIS A 143 -16.65 9.59 8.18
CA HIS A 143 -15.91 8.63 9.00
C HIS A 143 -14.64 9.25 9.60
N ASP A 144 -14.43 10.55 9.36
CA ASP A 144 -13.33 11.28 9.99
C ASP A 144 -13.61 11.42 11.49
N ALA A 145 -12.58 11.10 12.27
CA ALA A 145 -12.57 11.30 13.70
C ALA A 145 -11.21 11.79 14.18
N THR A 146 -11.23 12.70 15.16
CA THR A 146 -10.02 13.16 15.84
C THR A 146 -10.30 13.36 17.32
N ALA A 147 -9.28 13.16 18.15
CA ALA A 147 -9.43 13.26 19.59
C ALA A 147 -8.25 14.00 20.22
N CYS A 148 -8.57 14.84 21.18
CA CYS A 148 -7.61 15.39 22.11
C CYS A 148 -7.54 14.48 23.34
N LEU A 149 -6.80 13.37 23.23
CA LEU A 149 -6.66 12.35 24.30
C LEU A 149 -6.38 12.95 25.69
N PRO A 150 -5.43 13.90 25.87
CA PRO A 150 -5.16 14.45 27.21
C PRO A 150 -6.32 15.30 27.74
N ASN A 151 -7.06 15.99 26.87
CA ASN A 151 -8.22 16.80 27.25
C ASN A 151 -9.53 16.00 27.28
N ARG A 152 -9.47 14.71 26.89
CA ARG A 152 -10.62 13.79 26.77
C ARG A 152 -11.78 14.35 25.95
N VAL A 153 -11.46 15.10 24.89
CA VAL A 153 -12.45 15.59 23.93
C VAL A 153 -12.29 14.80 22.64
N THR A 154 -13.35 14.13 22.21
CA THR A 154 -13.40 13.40 20.94
C THR A 154 -14.38 14.07 20.01
N LEU A 155 -14.00 14.17 18.75
CA LEU A 155 -14.82 14.71 17.68
C LEU A 155 -14.91 13.67 16.56
N SER A 156 -16.12 13.30 16.18
CA SER A 156 -16.38 12.45 15.02
C SER A 156 -17.46 13.06 14.13
N LEU A 157 -17.37 12.80 12.83
CA LEU A 157 -18.39 13.17 11.88
C LEU A 157 -19.36 12.01 11.69
N ALA A 158 -20.64 12.32 11.48
CA ALA A 158 -21.67 11.33 11.23
C ALA A 158 -22.58 11.77 10.09
N ALA A 159 -22.93 10.82 9.22
CA ALA A 159 -24.06 10.94 8.32
C ALA A 159 -25.37 10.80 9.11
N ALA A 160 -26.51 11.12 8.48
CA ALA A 160 -27.82 11.11 9.14
C ALA A 160 -28.21 9.73 9.72
N ASP A 161 -27.55 8.65 9.30
CA ASP A 161 -27.75 7.29 9.79
C ASP A 161 -26.41 6.63 10.18
N PRO A 162 -26.08 6.52 11.47
CA PRO A 162 -24.91 5.79 11.93
C PRO A 162 -25.31 4.33 12.16
N HIS A 163 -25.41 3.54 11.08
CA HIS A 163 -25.74 2.11 11.19
C HIS A 163 -24.52 1.18 11.14
N TYR A 164 -23.32 1.72 11.37
CA TYR A 164 -22.07 0.96 11.38
C TYR A 164 -21.06 1.57 12.37
N ASP A 165 -21.14 1.17 13.65
CA ASP A 165 -20.01 1.28 14.57
C ASP A 165 -19.31 -0.08 14.62
N GLY A 166 -18.25 -0.21 13.82
CA GLY A 166 -17.49 -1.45 13.66
C GLY A 166 -16.63 -1.81 14.87
N VAL A 167 -16.82 -3.05 15.34
CA VAL A 167 -15.85 -3.96 15.97
C VAL A 167 -15.32 -3.56 17.35
N SER A 168 -15.93 -4.14 18.38
CA SER A 168 -15.26 -4.54 19.62
C SER A 168 -15.32 -6.07 19.74
N GLN A 169 -14.18 -6.74 19.62
CA GLN A 169 -13.92 -8.08 20.16
C GLN A 169 -12.83 -7.96 21.22
#